data_AF-A0A7J4ELE4-F1
#
_entry.id   AF-A0A7J4ELE4-F1
#
_cell.length_a   1.000
_cell.length_b   1.000
_cell.length_c   1.000
_cell.angle_alpha   90.00
_cell.angle_beta   90.00
_cell.angle_gamma   90.00
#
_symmetry.space_group_name_H-M   'P 1'
#
loop_
_entity.id
_entity.type
_entity.pdbx_description
1 polymer ?
#
loop_
_entity_poly.entity_id
_entity_poly.type
_entity_poly.pdbx_seq_one_letter_code
_entity_poly.pdbx_strand_id
1 'polypeptide(L)'
;NLIKEKGLEKEIIVKNFEWADFIPEAMIDDEIDAAVGTPLLAVAAHRACNAKIIIPPNKLWQNNPSYGIIVKQDLIENHPDLIVEFLKLHEKTSNFIRRKPNKAAKITSNVVKVIDEDFITQAYNISFKYCASLSKEFINSTLKFLQVLYELKYISKILTEKDIFDTRFIKKIHPEPPHY
;
A
#
# COMPACT_ATOMS: atom_id res chain seq x y z
N ASN A 1 11.64 -5.31 12.35
CA ASN A 1 10.55 -4.78 13.22
C ASN A 1 11.14 -3.59 13.96
N LEU A 2 10.70 -2.36 13.64
CA LEU A 2 11.36 -1.13 14.11
C LEU A 2 11.27 -0.94 15.63
N ILE A 3 10.16 -1.33 16.27
CA ILE A 3 10.00 -1.26 17.73
C ILE A 3 11.08 -2.10 18.41
N LYS A 4 11.24 -3.35 17.95
CA LYS A 4 12.26 -4.28 18.43
C LYS A 4 13.68 -3.80 18.12
N GLU A 5 13.94 -3.34 16.91
CA GLU A 5 15.26 -2.81 16.51
C GLU A 5 15.70 -1.60 17.33
N LYS A 6 14.75 -0.83 17.86
CA LYS A 6 15.00 0.32 18.75
C LYS A 6 14.92 -0.02 20.24
N GLY A 7 14.60 -1.27 20.59
CA GLY A 7 14.47 -1.71 21.99
C GLY A 7 13.25 -1.13 22.73
N LEU A 8 12.23 -0.65 21.99
CA LEU A 8 11.06 0.04 22.53
C LEU A 8 9.92 -0.90 22.95
N GLU A 9 10.17 -2.21 23.03
CA GLU A 9 9.15 -3.23 23.29
C GLU A 9 8.47 -3.10 24.66
N LYS A 10 9.11 -2.40 25.61
CA LYS A 10 8.55 -2.10 26.94
C LYS A 10 7.82 -0.76 27.00
N GLU A 11 8.07 0.10 26.02
CA GLU A 11 7.58 1.49 25.97
C GLU A 11 6.37 1.61 25.03
N ILE A 12 6.27 0.74 24.03
CA ILE A 12 5.20 0.75 23.04
C ILE A 12 4.36 -0.53 23.17
N ILE A 13 3.06 -0.34 23.43
CA ILE A 13 2.07 -1.42 23.42
C ILE A 13 1.38 -1.39 22.05
N VAL A 14 1.47 -2.50 21.31
CA VAL A 14 0.79 -2.63 20.02
C VAL A 14 -0.61 -3.20 20.24
N LYS A 15 -1.64 -2.39 19.97
CA LYS A 15 -3.04 -2.84 19.92
C LYS A 15 -3.48 -3.06 18.48
N ASN A 16 -3.93 -4.28 18.17
CA ASN A 16 -4.48 -4.60 16.85
C ASN A 16 -6.00 -4.42 16.87
N PHE A 17 -6.55 -3.85 15.81
CA PHE A 17 -7.99 -3.73 15.58
C PHE A 17 -8.40 -4.65 14.43
N GLU A 18 -9.59 -5.21 14.51
CA GLU A 18 -10.14 -6.04 13.42
C GLU A 18 -10.42 -5.22 12.17
N TRP A 19 -10.86 -3.98 12.34
CA TRP A 19 -11.19 -3.06 11.27
C TRP A 19 -10.49 -1.72 11.46
N ALA A 20 -9.92 -1.17 10.38
CA ALA A 20 -9.24 0.12 10.41
C ALA A 20 -10.18 1.28 10.77
N ASP A 21 -11.49 1.11 10.55
CA ASP A 21 -12.51 2.14 10.78
C ASP A 21 -12.72 2.44 12.28
N PHE A 22 -12.30 1.55 13.19
CA PHE A 22 -12.37 1.78 14.64
C PHE A 22 -11.21 2.63 15.17
N ILE A 23 -10.13 2.76 14.40
CA ILE A 23 -8.92 3.44 14.85
C ILE A 23 -9.15 4.94 15.10
N PRO A 24 -9.87 5.70 14.23
CA PRO A 24 -10.15 7.11 14.51
C PRO A 24 -10.95 7.34 15.80
N GLU A 25 -11.92 6.46 16.11
CA GLU A 25 -12.70 6.53 17.35
C GLU A 25 -11.83 6.22 18.58
N ALA A 26 -11.00 5.16 18.49
CA ALA A 26 -10.02 4.86 19.54
C ALA A 26 -9.02 6.00 19.80
N MET A 27 -8.67 6.79 18.77
CA MET A 27 -7.87 8.00 18.94
C MET A 27 -8.65 9.17 19.56
N ILE A 28 -9.96 9.30 19.30
CA ILE A 28 -10.81 10.32 19.93
C ILE A 28 -10.98 10.03 21.41
N ASP A 29 -11.14 8.76 21.76
CA ASP A 29 -11.39 8.29 23.13
C ASP A 29 -10.11 8.16 23.97
N ASP A 30 -8.97 8.63 23.46
CA ASP A 30 -7.63 8.52 24.07
C ASP A 30 -7.25 7.06 24.43
N GLU A 31 -7.79 6.09 23.69
CA GLU A 31 -7.49 4.67 23.88
C GLU A 31 -6.11 4.29 23.31
N ILE A 32 -5.66 5.02 22.28
CA ILE A 32 -4.36 4.87 21.64
C ILE A 32 -3.71 6.24 21.38
N ASP A 33 -2.40 6.34 21.59
CA ASP A 33 -1.65 7.59 21.36
C ASP A 33 -1.31 7.83 19.88
N ALA A 34 -1.23 6.76 19.08
CA ALA A 34 -0.82 6.80 17.69
C ALA A 34 -1.35 5.60 16.90
N ALA A 35 -1.46 5.78 15.59
CA ALA A 35 -1.87 4.73 14.65
C ALA A 35 -0.86 4.56 13.50
N VAL A 36 -0.77 3.34 12.98
CA VAL A 36 -0.01 3.01 11.77
C VAL A 36 -0.98 2.45 10.74
N GLY A 37 -1.00 3.02 9.53
CA GLY A 37 -1.87 2.51 8.48
C GLY A 37 -1.72 3.26 7.16
N THR A 38 -2.80 3.22 6.37
CA THR A 38 -2.82 3.73 5.00
C THR A 38 -3.04 5.25 4.95
N PRO A 39 -2.80 5.90 3.80
CA PRO A 39 -3.20 7.29 3.59
C PRO A 39 -4.65 7.60 3.94
N LEU A 40 -5.60 6.68 3.69
CA LEU A 40 -7.01 6.88 4.02
C LEU A 40 -7.22 6.99 5.54
N LEU A 41 -6.56 6.14 6.32
CA LEU A 41 -6.61 6.22 7.78
C LEU A 41 -6.04 7.55 8.29
N ALA A 42 -4.93 8.01 7.71
CA ALA A 42 -4.34 9.29 8.09
C ALA A 42 -5.30 10.47 7.84
N VAL A 43 -6.03 10.48 6.72
CA VAL A 43 -7.08 11.48 6.46
C VAL A 43 -8.25 11.33 7.43
N ALA A 44 -8.70 10.11 7.70
CA ALA A 44 -9.79 9.85 8.64
C ALA A 44 -9.45 10.35 10.05
N ALA A 45 -8.27 10.00 10.57
CA ALA A 45 -7.80 10.45 11.88
C ALA A 45 -7.58 11.98 11.92
N HIS A 46 -7.06 12.58 10.84
CA HIS A 46 -6.94 14.03 10.75
C HIS A 46 -8.31 14.74 10.82
N ARG A 47 -9.31 14.24 10.10
CA ARG A 47 -10.67 14.81 10.13
C ARG A 47 -11.40 14.54 11.46
N ALA A 48 -11.11 13.41 12.11
CA ALA A 48 -11.75 13.00 13.35
C ALA A 48 -11.23 13.76 14.58
N CYS A 49 -9.90 13.84 14.75
CA CYS A 49 -9.27 14.41 15.95
C CYS A 49 -8.06 15.30 15.65
N ASN A 50 -7.93 15.82 14.42
CA ASN A 50 -6.79 16.66 13.98
C ASN A 50 -5.43 15.96 14.16
N ALA A 51 -5.41 14.63 14.06
CA ALA A 51 -4.19 13.83 14.10
C ALA A 51 -3.19 14.28 13.02
N LYS A 52 -1.91 14.10 13.30
CA LYS A 52 -0.81 14.49 12.41
C LYS A 52 0.06 13.29 12.07
N ILE A 53 0.54 13.24 10.84
CA ILE A 53 1.52 12.23 10.42
C ILE A 53 2.87 12.54 11.09
N ILE A 54 3.33 11.64 11.96
CA ILE A 54 4.63 11.78 12.66
C ILE A 54 5.76 11.22 11.80
N ILE A 55 5.54 10.08 11.15
CA ILE A 55 6.51 9.45 10.25
C ILE A 55 5.83 9.20 8.90
N PRO A 56 6.25 9.85 7.80
CA PRO A 56 5.65 9.59 6.50
C PRO A 56 6.10 8.23 5.94
N PRO A 57 5.31 7.61 5.04
CA PRO A 57 5.55 6.23 4.57
C PRO A 57 6.96 6.00 4.00
N ASN A 58 7.48 6.95 3.22
CA ASN A 58 8.80 6.87 2.59
C ASN A 58 9.97 6.95 3.58
N LYS A 59 9.73 7.45 4.80
CA LYS A 59 10.71 7.47 5.89
C LYS A 59 10.58 6.25 6.79
N LEU A 60 9.37 5.71 6.93
CA LEU A 60 9.14 4.49 7.70
C LEU A 60 9.74 3.26 7.00
N TRP A 61 9.43 3.09 5.70
CA TRP A 61 9.94 1.99 4.91
C TRP A 61 10.01 2.38 3.42
N GLN A 62 11.22 2.65 2.96
CA GLN A 62 11.46 2.97 1.54
C GLN A 62 11.18 1.76 0.64
N ASN A 63 10.46 1.97 -0.47
CA ASN A 63 9.98 0.92 -1.37
C ASN A 63 9.14 -0.15 -0.63
N ASN A 64 8.25 0.29 0.26
CA ASN A 64 7.41 -0.65 1.01
C ASN A 64 6.57 -1.54 0.06
N PRO A 65 6.45 -2.84 0.34
CA PRO A 65 5.64 -3.74 -0.48
C PRO A 65 4.16 -3.56 -0.13
N SER A 66 3.57 -2.43 -0.54
CA SER A 66 2.22 -2.04 -0.08
C SER A 66 1.09 -2.72 -0.85
N TYR A 67 1.15 -2.77 -2.19
CA TYR A 67 0.10 -3.32 -3.03
C TYR A 67 0.71 -4.16 -4.15
N GLY A 68 -0.02 -5.19 -4.58
CA GLY A 68 0.38 -6.07 -5.68
C GLY A 68 -0.81 -6.48 -6.54
N ILE A 69 -0.54 -6.86 -7.78
CA ILE A 69 -1.51 -7.45 -8.68
C ILE A 69 -1.34 -8.97 -8.59
N ILE A 70 -2.39 -9.67 -8.16
CA ILE A 70 -2.40 -11.13 -8.07
C ILE A 70 -3.31 -11.67 -9.17
N VAL A 71 -2.80 -12.64 -9.91
CA VAL A 71 -3.50 -13.27 -11.04
C VAL A 71 -3.46 -14.78 -10.85
N LYS A 72 -4.56 -15.47 -11.18
CA LYS A 72 -4.58 -16.94 -11.18
C LYS A 72 -3.59 -17.49 -12.21
N GLN A 73 -2.90 -18.58 -11.87
CA GLN A 73 -1.98 -19.27 -12.76
C GLN A 73 -2.63 -19.64 -14.11
N ASP A 74 -3.88 -20.09 -14.08
CA ASP A 74 -4.67 -20.41 -15.28
C ASP A 74 -4.78 -19.23 -16.27
N LEU A 75 -4.99 -18.00 -15.76
CA LEU A 75 -5.02 -16.81 -16.63
C LEU A 75 -3.64 -16.49 -17.22
N ILE A 76 -2.57 -16.74 -16.46
CA ILE A 76 -1.19 -16.55 -16.91
C ILE A 76 -0.88 -17.49 -18.08
N GLU A 77 -1.35 -18.73 -18.00
CA GLU A 77 -1.06 -19.78 -18.97
C GLU A 77 -1.98 -19.71 -20.19
N ASN A 78 -3.29 -19.51 -19.97
CA ASN A 78 -4.31 -19.65 -21.00
C ASN A 78 -4.82 -18.31 -21.56
N HIS A 79 -4.62 -17.20 -20.84
CA HIS A 79 -5.10 -15.87 -21.24
C HIS A 79 -4.04 -14.75 -21.10
N PRO A 80 -2.79 -14.95 -21.60
CA PRO A 80 -1.70 -13.98 -21.41
C PRO A 80 -2.01 -12.60 -22.02
N ASP A 81 -2.77 -12.54 -23.11
CA ASP A 81 -3.14 -11.28 -23.77
C ASP A 81 -4.07 -10.43 -22.90
N LEU A 82 -4.97 -11.06 -22.14
CA LEU A 82 -5.83 -10.35 -21.19
C LEU A 82 -5.01 -9.68 -20.09
N ILE A 83 -3.97 -10.35 -19.60
CA ILE A 83 -3.05 -9.78 -18.60
C ILE A 83 -2.31 -8.58 -19.18
N VAL A 84 -1.83 -8.69 -20.42
CA VAL A 84 -1.16 -7.58 -21.10
C VAL A 84 -2.07 -6.36 -21.23
N GLU A 85 -3.30 -6.54 -21.71
CA GLU A 85 -4.26 -5.43 -21.85
C GLU A 85 -4.67 -4.84 -20.50
N PHE A 86 -4.86 -5.68 -19.48
CA PHE A 86 -5.10 -5.21 -18.11
C PHE A 86 -3.94 -4.34 -17.61
N LEU A 87 -2.70 -4.79 -17.76
CA LEU A 87 -1.53 -4.04 -17.29
C LEU A 87 -1.36 -2.70 -18.04
N LYS A 88 -1.63 -2.66 -19.35
CA LYS A 88 -1.62 -1.40 -20.12
C LYS A 88 -2.66 -0.41 -19.59
N LEU A 89 -3.89 -0.88 -19.34
CA LEU A 89 -4.95 -0.05 -18.77
C LEU A 89 -4.62 0.40 -17.35
N HIS A 90 -4.07 -0.50 -16.53
CA HIS A 90 -3.62 -0.19 -15.18
C HIS A 90 -2.55 0.90 -15.19
N GLU A 91 -1.53 0.79 -16.05
CA GLU A 91 -0.47 1.79 -16.18
C GLU A 91 -0.98 3.15 -16.67
N LYS A 92 -1.90 3.15 -17.65
CA LYS A 92 -2.57 4.38 -18.09
C LYS A 92 -3.37 5.03 -16.96
N THR A 93 -4.03 4.23 -16.14
CA THR A 93 -4.85 4.69 -15.02
C THR A 93 -4.00 5.22 -13.88
N SER A 94 -2.93 4.51 -13.50
CA SER A 94 -1.96 4.97 -12.51
C SER A 94 -1.32 6.30 -12.93
N ASN A 95 -0.97 6.44 -14.21
CA ASN A 95 -0.52 7.72 -14.77
C ASN A 95 -1.58 8.82 -14.69
N PHE A 96 -2.85 8.50 -14.94
CA PHE A 96 -3.95 9.44 -14.83
C PHE A 96 -4.12 9.96 -13.39
N ILE A 97 -4.08 9.06 -12.39
CA ILE A 97 -4.15 9.44 -10.97
C ILE A 97 -2.98 10.37 -10.63
N ARG A 98 -1.75 10.02 -11.02
CA ARG A 98 -0.55 10.85 -10.75
C ARG A 98 -0.62 12.23 -11.40
N ARG A 99 -1.07 12.32 -12.65
CA ARG A 99 -1.06 13.57 -13.44
C ARG A 99 -2.30 14.44 -13.23
N LYS A 100 -3.43 13.85 -12.81
CA LYS A 100 -4.73 14.53 -12.67
C LYS A 100 -5.45 14.09 -11.37
N PRO A 101 -4.82 14.23 -10.19
CA PRO A 101 -5.32 13.68 -8.93
C PRO A 101 -6.73 14.16 -8.57
N ASN A 102 -7.05 15.45 -8.74
CA ASN A 102 -8.39 15.97 -8.43
C ASN A 102 -9.47 15.34 -9.34
N LYS A 103 -9.19 15.18 -10.65
CA LYS A 103 -10.14 14.50 -11.56
C LYS A 103 -10.30 13.03 -11.22
N ALA A 104 -9.22 12.37 -10.81
CA ALA A 104 -9.29 11.00 -10.32
C ALA A 104 -10.10 10.91 -9.03
N ALA A 105 -9.91 11.83 -8.08
CA ALA A 105 -10.63 11.89 -6.82
C ALA A 105 -12.14 12.05 -7.03
N LYS A 106 -12.55 12.88 -8.00
CA LYS A 106 -13.96 13.01 -8.39
C LYS A 106 -14.55 11.71 -8.93
N ILE A 107 -13.80 10.97 -9.74
CA ILE A 107 -14.26 9.67 -10.26
C ILE A 107 -14.36 8.67 -9.11
N THR A 108 -13.33 8.58 -8.28
CA THR A 108 -13.27 7.65 -7.15
C THR A 108 -14.40 7.90 -6.14
N SER A 109 -14.65 9.14 -5.74
CA SER A 109 -15.76 9.48 -4.83
C SER A 109 -17.13 9.10 -5.39
N ASN A 110 -17.37 9.30 -6.69
CA ASN A 110 -18.61 8.87 -7.35
C ASN A 110 -18.79 7.34 -7.39
N VAL A 111 -17.69 6.58 -7.47
CA VAL A 111 -17.71 5.12 -7.47
C VAL A 111 -17.90 4.57 -6.06
N VAL A 112 -17.14 5.09 -5.10
CA VAL A 112 -17.10 4.61 -3.70
C VAL A 112 -18.33 5.07 -2.91
N LYS A 113 -18.87 6.26 -3.21
CA LYS A 113 -20.11 6.86 -2.65
C LYS A 113 -20.15 7.11 -1.14
N VAL A 114 -19.19 6.61 -0.37
CA VAL A 114 -19.13 6.77 1.10
C VAL A 114 -18.15 7.85 1.55
N ILE A 115 -17.29 8.34 0.66
CA ILE A 115 -16.28 9.37 0.95
C ILE A 115 -16.27 10.43 -0.14
N ASP A 116 -16.10 11.69 0.28
CA ASP A 116 -16.14 12.86 -0.61
C ASP A 116 -14.85 13.03 -1.43
N GLU A 117 -14.93 13.88 -2.47
CA GLU A 117 -13.82 14.18 -3.37
C GLU A 117 -12.63 14.79 -2.62
N ASP A 118 -12.87 15.61 -1.60
CA ASP A 118 -11.81 16.24 -0.81
C ASP A 118 -11.03 15.19 0.01
N PHE A 119 -11.72 14.20 0.57
CA PHE A 119 -11.11 13.12 1.34
C PHE A 119 -10.13 12.33 0.47
N ILE A 120 -10.58 11.95 -0.73
CA ILE A 120 -9.73 11.23 -1.68
C ILE A 120 -8.55 12.09 -2.14
N THR A 121 -8.78 13.38 -2.38
CA THR A 121 -7.73 14.32 -2.78
C THR A 121 -6.65 14.42 -1.70
N GLN A 122 -7.03 14.55 -0.43
CA GLN A 122 -6.10 14.53 0.70
C GLN A 122 -5.31 13.22 0.76
N ALA A 123 -5.98 12.08 0.55
CA ALA A 123 -5.32 10.77 0.58
C ALA A 123 -4.28 10.63 -0.54
N TYR A 124 -4.58 11.10 -1.76
CA TYR A 124 -3.62 11.11 -2.86
C TYR A 124 -2.41 12.02 -2.60
N ASN A 125 -2.59 13.12 -1.87
CA ASN A 125 -1.48 14.02 -1.51
C ASN A 125 -0.52 13.41 -0.49
N ILE A 126 -0.98 12.47 0.35
CA ILE A 126 -0.12 11.75 1.30
C ILE A 126 0.77 10.74 0.58
N SER A 127 0.23 10.01 -0.41
CA SER A 127 1.02 9.09 -1.23
C SER A 127 0.40 8.90 -2.62
N PHE A 128 0.99 9.53 -3.63
CA PHE A 128 0.58 9.42 -5.04
C PHE A 128 1.35 8.34 -5.82
N LYS A 129 2.11 7.48 -5.14
CA LYS A 129 3.12 6.60 -5.73
C LYS A 129 2.56 5.28 -6.27
N TYR A 130 1.43 5.33 -6.95
CA TYR A 130 0.89 4.15 -7.66
C TYR A 130 1.80 3.82 -8.83
N CYS A 131 2.36 2.62 -8.87
CA CYS A 131 3.23 2.17 -9.96
C CYS A 131 3.18 0.64 -10.00
N ALA A 132 2.95 0.05 -11.18
CA ALA A 132 2.98 -1.41 -11.30
C ALA A 132 4.40 -1.97 -11.50
N SER A 133 5.41 -1.12 -11.70
CA SER A 133 6.80 -1.53 -11.91
C SER A 133 7.38 -2.33 -10.75
N LEU A 134 7.80 -3.57 -10.96
CA LEU A 134 8.49 -4.33 -9.91
C LEU A 134 10.00 -4.05 -9.94
N SER A 135 10.43 -2.95 -9.32
CA SER A 135 11.85 -2.61 -9.21
C SER A 135 12.61 -3.63 -8.37
N LYS A 136 13.94 -3.70 -8.53
CA LYS A 136 14.78 -4.60 -7.72
C LYS A 136 14.70 -4.24 -6.24
N GLU A 137 14.61 -2.95 -5.91
CA GLU A 137 14.47 -2.45 -4.55
C GLU A 137 13.12 -2.85 -3.95
N PHE A 138 12.03 -2.77 -4.71
CA PHE A 138 10.71 -3.24 -4.29
C PHE A 138 10.69 -4.76 -4.04
N ILE A 139 11.27 -5.54 -4.95
CA ILE A 139 11.38 -7.00 -4.80
C ILE A 139 12.20 -7.33 -3.54
N ASN A 140 13.37 -6.73 -3.38
CA ASN A 140 14.22 -6.94 -2.20
C ASN A 140 13.51 -6.55 -0.90
N SER A 141 12.77 -5.44 -0.92
CA SER A 141 11.95 -4.98 0.19
C SER A 141 10.86 -6.00 0.56
N THR A 142 10.19 -6.57 -0.45
CA THR A 142 9.22 -7.66 -0.27
C THR A 142 9.87 -8.90 0.35
N LEU A 143 11.03 -9.33 -0.15
CA LEU A 143 11.73 -10.50 0.38
C LEU A 143 12.15 -10.31 1.84
N LYS A 144 12.56 -9.09 2.23
CA LYS A 144 12.81 -8.74 3.64
C LYS A 144 11.55 -8.83 4.50
N PHE A 145 10.39 -8.47 3.94
CA PHE A 145 9.13 -8.58 4.67
C PHE A 145 8.75 -10.05 4.96
N LEU A 146 9.05 -10.97 4.05
CA LEU A 146 8.79 -12.40 4.25
C LEU A 146 9.45 -12.95 5.51
N GLN A 147 10.65 -12.46 5.83
CA GLN A 147 11.34 -12.83 7.07
C GLN A 147 10.52 -12.46 8.30
N VAL A 148 9.94 -11.25 8.31
CA VAL A 148 9.06 -10.80 9.39
C VAL A 148 7.80 -11.65 9.46
N LEU A 149 7.17 -11.95 8.32
CA LEU A 149 5.98 -12.82 8.26
C LEU A 149 6.26 -14.22 8.79
N TYR A 150 7.44 -14.78 8.49
CA TYR A 150 7.87 -16.08 8.99
C TYR A 150 8.12 -16.05 10.51
N GLU A 151 8.84 -15.03 11.00
CA GLU A 151 9.09 -14.85 12.45
C GLU A 151 7.80 -14.69 13.25
N LEU A 152 6.81 -13.98 12.70
CA LEU A 152 5.48 -13.82 13.28
C LEU A 152 4.55 -15.00 13.03
N LYS A 153 5.03 -16.07 12.35
CA LYS A 153 4.31 -17.31 12.05
C LYS A 153 3.09 -17.13 11.14
N TYR A 154 3.02 -16.04 10.38
CA TYR A 154 2.00 -15.86 9.34
C TYR A 154 2.22 -16.76 8.12
N ILE A 155 3.46 -17.19 7.89
CA ILE A 155 3.82 -18.17 6.87
C ILE A 155 4.67 -19.29 7.49
N SER A 156 4.53 -20.50 6.97
CA SER A 156 5.22 -21.70 7.49
C SER A 156 6.60 -21.94 6.87
N LYS A 157 6.93 -21.23 5.79
CA LYS A 157 8.24 -21.29 5.11
C LYS A 157 8.55 -19.95 4.45
N ILE A 158 9.84 -19.67 4.27
CA ILE A 158 10.29 -18.49 3.53
C ILE A 158 10.16 -18.79 2.03
N LEU A 159 9.46 -17.91 1.32
CA LEU A 159 9.28 -17.98 -0.13
C LEU A 159 10.44 -17.28 -0.86
N THR A 160 10.74 -17.74 -2.08
CA THR A 160 11.71 -17.11 -2.97
C THR A 160 11.06 -16.07 -3.88
N GLU A 161 11.86 -15.26 -4.56
CA GLU A 161 11.36 -14.30 -5.57
C GLU A 161 10.47 -14.98 -6.61
N LYS A 162 10.86 -16.16 -7.08
CA LYS A 162 10.12 -16.91 -8.12
C LYS A 162 8.82 -17.51 -7.63
N ASP A 163 8.68 -17.72 -6.33
CA ASP A 163 7.42 -18.20 -5.74
C ASP A 163 6.35 -17.11 -5.67
N ILE A 164 6.76 -15.83 -5.80
CA ILE A 164 5.88 -14.67 -5.60
C ILE A 164 5.66 -13.90 -6.90
N PHE A 165 6.72 -13.70 -7.69
CA PHE A 165 6.71 -12.74 -8.78
C PHE A 165 6.84 -13.39 -10.16
N ASP A 166 5.83 -13.17 -11.00
CA ASP A 166 5.97 -13.29 -12.46
C ASP A 166 6.15 -11.90 -13.09
N THR A 167 7.41 -11.58 -13.43
CA THR A 167 7.77 -10.26 -13.97
C THR A 167 7.68 -10.18 -15.50
N ARG A 168 7.36 -11.28 -16.19
CA ARG A 168 7.47 -11.38 -17.67
C ARG A 168 6.54 -10.41 -18.38
N PHE A 169 5.34 -10.19 -17.83
CA PHE A 169 4.35 -9.30 -18.41
C PHE A 169 4.69 -7.83 -18.13
N ILE A 170 4.91 -7.48 -16.86
CA ILE A 170 5.10 -6.07 -16.49
C ILE A 170 6.38 -5.47 -17.09
N LYS A 171 7.46 -6.24 -17.23
CA LYS A 171 8.71 -5.78 -17.88
C LYS A 171 8.50 -5.37 -19.34
N LYS A 172 7.50 -5.92 -20.03
CA LYS A 172 7.15 -5.53 -21.40
C LYS A 172 6.30 -4.24 -21.45
N ILE A 173 5.53 -3.98 -20.39
CA ILE A 173 4.50 -2.92 -20.38
C ILE A 173 4.98 -1.65 -19.68
N HIS A 174 5.87 -1.76 -18.68
CA HIS A 174 6.42 -0.62 -17.95
C HIS A 174 7.92 -0.46 -18.24
N PRO A 175 8.30 0.21 -19.35
CA PRO A 175 9.71 0.48 -19.66
C PRO A 175 10.27 1.70 -18.91
N GLU A 176 9.41 2.47 -18.23
CA GLU A 176 9.79 3.69 -17.52
C GLU A 176 10.47 3.37 -16.17
N PRO A 177 11.23 4.31 -15.59
CA PRO A 177 11.73 4.17 -14.23
C PRO A 177 10.58 3.99 -13.22
N PRO A 178 10.78 3.21 -12.15
CA PRO A 178 9.79 3.09 -11.07
C PRO A 178 9.46 4.45 -10.44
N HIS A 179 8.20 4.64 -10.05
CA HIS A 179 7.68 5.91 -9.53
C HIS A 179 7.50 5.92 -7.99
N TYR A 180 8.34 5.16 -7.28
CA TYR A 180 8.27 4.89 -5.84
C TYR A 180 8.93 5.93 -4.92
#